data_AF-F4Q5A9-F1
#
_entry.id   AF-F4Q5A9-F1
#
_cell.length_a   1.000
_cell.length_b   1.000
_cell.length_c   1.000
_cell.angle_alpha   90.00
_cell.angle_beta   90.00
_cell.angle_gamma   90.00
#
_symmetry.space_group_name_H-M   'P 1'
#
loop_
_entity.id
_entity.type
_entity.pdbx_description
1 polymer ?
#
loop_
_entity_poly.entity_id
_entity_poly.type
_entity_poly.pdbx_seq_one_letter_code
_entity_poly.pdbx_strand_id
1 'polypeptide(L)'
;MDENGIPLDQRNSYYQPNEADPNAATLQQQQQQQFQQLPDNNRYSFHQRSPSLLPDEGFYLYTTAPEYIAYSELNMKEKILENMFGYTVRGKKAAIPDGYMVDYTRFGQPYLLAHTDKTGGGDSNGEPVDPTDILAAEEHQKHNLTMRCTTQQIEEKFGIGIYLYFDFIKFCLLINSILLCGVLINVVPHLYYENDVSLFKDFTSTDMVFVAINLASYIHDDYKQLYYWSTVGTIILSFLMGPIYALKVHHYFKKQKLEDFEDGFTGDDVIRGNERVSSRSRAFRFAVSYSVFIILIGISAICTVYVLKTVNNYQFLANILTTSLVSAIILRVINVIYEFMCLYLTKLEGHRTWTNFRNHNTLKLFVFKVINVLVLYILRDKIFRDITDQVVQAGCPLIDVGSQFFFILLMDLTLQNIWEIVYSVGMARIGRCIGKRGKKSTDSYKPEFDLAEEYLELLYRQFIVYLGIPIYPLVAVFGVLCNLAEFYVDKFRLLKICRRPHRVQGSMKRFLSFYLLIIAVVSVVSYPYGSGWVLVQFGFDRGDLNANCPQLFSNNATLLLGTNQFGGW
;
A
#
# COMPACT_ATOMS: atom_id res chain seq x y z
N MET A 1 26.74 70.20 -33.94
CA MET A 1 27.70 69.18 -33.47
C MET A 1 26.91 67.92 -33.16
N ASP A 2 26.13 67.38 -34.09
CA ASP A 2 26.43 66.85 -35.44
C ASP A 2 26.57 65.32 -35.33
N GLU A 3 25.92 64.48 -36.14
CA GLU A 3 25.10 64.74 -37.32
C GLU A 3 24.40 63.42 -37.74
N ASN A 4 23.10 63.53 -38.07
CA ASN A 4 22.39 62.84 -39.17
C ASN A 4 22.14 61.32 -39.05
N GLY A 5 20.93 60.78 -39.26
CA GLY A 5 19.88 61.20 -40.18
C GLY A 5 19.59 60.05 -41.17
N ILE A 6 18.33 59.59 -41.17
CA ILE A 6 17.60 58.73 -42.14
C ILE A 6 17.83 59.18 -43.63
N PRO A 7 17.49 58.49 -44.77
CA PRO A 7 16.91 57.15 -45.14
C PRO A 7 17.54 56.45 -46.41
N LEU A 8 16.85 55.41 -46.93
CA LEU A 8 16.54 55.08 -48.35
C LEU A 8 17.21 53.84 -49.01
N ASP A 9 16.32 52.90 -49.37
CA ASP A 9 16.20 52.14 -50.61
C ASP A 9 17.42 51.95 -51.52
N GLN A 10 17.73 50.68 -51.86
CA GLN A 10 17.64 50.18 -53.24
C GLN A 10 18.04 48.69 -53.33
N ARG A 11 17.05 47.83 -53.56
CA ARG A 11 17.04 46.96 -54.76
C ARG A 11 15.66 46.32 -54.93
N ASN A 12 14.87 46.97 -55.78
CA ASN A 12 13.75 46.35 -56.47
C ASN A 12 14.17 46.10 -57.92
N SER A 13 13.98 44.86 -58.39
CA SER A 13 13.74 44.56 -59.80
C SER A 13 13.05 43.21 -59.92
N TYR A 14 11.71 43.27 -59.85
CA TYR A 14 10.69 42.56 -60.63
C TYR A 14 11.06 41.29 -61.41
N TYR A 15 10.30 40.20 -61.22
CA TYR A 15 9.30 39.70 -62.20
C TYR A 15 8.36 38.64 -61.57
N GLN A 16 7.08 38.70 -61.94
CA GLN A 16 5.93 37.90 -61.45
C GLN A 16 5.70 36.62 -62.31
N PRO A 17 4.72 35.74 -61.96
CA PRO A 17 4.74 34.28 -62.17
C PRO A 17 3.96 33.77 -63.40
N ASN A 18 4.14 32.49 -63.77
CA ASN A 18 3.05 31.53 -64.08
C ASN A 18 3.55 30.11 -64.51
N GLU A 19 2.61 29.16 -64.38
CA GLU A 19 2.51 27.79 -64.94
C GLU A 19 3.22 26.64 -64.17
N ALA A 20 2.52 25.80 -63.40
CA ALA A 20 1.53 24.75 -63.74
C ALA A 20 2.20 23.36 -63.93
N ASP A 21 2.08 22.49 -62.93
CA ASP A 21 2.36 21.05 -63.06
C ASP A 21 1.20 20.23 -62.44
N PRO A 22 0.44 19.44 -63.23
CA PRO A 22 -0.90 18.94 -62.88
C PRO A 22 -0.92 17.49 -62.34
N ASN A 23 -0.08 17.14 -61.35
CA ASN A 23 -0.01 15.76 -60.83
C ASN A 23 -0.17 15.57 -59.31
N ALA A 24 -0.65 16.59 -58.59
CA ALA A 24 -0.83 16.49 -57.13
C ALA A 24 -2.26 16.13 -56.66
N ALA A 25 -3.23 15.97 -57.57
CA ALA A 25 -4.65 15.77 -57.23
C ALA A 25 -5.16 14.33 -57.34
N THR A 26 -4.33 13.37 -57.78
CA THR A 26 -4.79 12.01 -58.15
C THR A 26 -4.50 10.92 -57.10
N LEU A 27 -3.87 11.25 -55.96
CA LEU A 27 -3.52 10.28 -54.91
C LEU A 27 -4.47 10.31 -53.69
N GLN A 28 -5.37 11.28 -53.59
CA GLN A 28 -6.38 11.35 -52.52
C GLN A 28 -7.75 10.77 -52.90
N GLN A 29 -7.97 10.36 -54.16
CA GLN A 29 -9.23 9.77 -54.63
C GLN A 29 -9.21 8.23 -54.78
N GLN A 30 -8.07 7.56 -54.56
CA GLN A 30 -7.96 6.10 -54.69
C GLN A 30 -8.14 5.29 -53.38
N GLN A 31 -8.23 5.93 -52.21
CA GLN A 31 -8.43 5.20 -50.94
C GLN A 31 -9.87 5.20 -50.40
N GLN A 32 -10.82 5.86 -51.08
CA GLN A 32 -12.22 5.97 -50.65
C GLN A 32 -13.22 5.11 -51.46
N GLN A 33 -12.76 4.22 -52.36
CA GLN A 33 -13.64 3.41 -53.22
C GLN A 33 -13.43 1.89 -53.18
N GLN A 34 -12.62 1.37 -52.26
CA GLN A 34 -12.47 -0.07 -52.06
C GLN A 34 -12.82 -0.44 -50.63
N PHE A 35 -14.11 -0.59 -50.34
CA PHE A 35 -14.70 -1.65 -49.49
C PHE A 35 -16.22 -1.41 -49.42
N GLN A 36 -16.86 -1.39 -50.59
CA GLN A 36 -18.30 -1.55 -50.74
C GLN A 36 -18.50 -2.54 -51.89
N GLN A 37 -19.36 -3.54 -51.64
CA GLN A 37 -19.91 -4.55 -52.55
C GLN A 37 -19.20 -5.92 -52.60
N LEU A 38 -19.81 -6.90 -51.94
CA LEU A 38 -20.03 -8.27 -52.45
C LEU A 38 -21.44 -8.72 -52.00
N PRO A 39 -22.11 -9.64 -52.74
CA PRO A 39 -23.56 -9.57 -52.98
C PRO A 39 -24.44 -10.54 -52.18
N ASP A 40 -25.73 -10.19 -52.13
CA ASP A 40 -26.87 -11.04 -51.72
C ASP A 40 -27.03 -12.30 -52.60
N ASN A 41 -27.12 -13.49 -52.00
CA ASN A 41 -28.33 -14.33 -52.11
C ASN A 41 -28.34 -15.60 -51.23
N ASN A 42 -29.58 -15.95 -50.85
CA ASN A 42 -30.14 -17.23 -50.42
C ASN A 42 -30.41 -17.54 -48.93
N ARG A 43 -31.73 -17.55 -48.69
CA ARG A 43 -32.55 -18.10 -47.60
C ARG A 43 -32.17 -19.50 -47.15
N TYR A 44 -32.35 -19.74 -45.85
CA TYR A 44 -33.13 -20.75 -45.09
C TYR A 44 -32.51 -20.75 -43.67
N SER A 45 -33.15 -20.89 -42.52
CA SER A 45 -34.51 -21.18 -42.06
C SER A 45 -34.48 -21.04 -40.52
N PHE A 46 -35.60 -20.67 -39.90
CA PHE A 46 -35.77 -20.57 -38.45
C PHE A 46 -35.31 -21.83 -37.70
N HIS A 47 -34.51 -21.64 -36.63
CA HIS A 47 -34.68 -22.42 -35.40
C HIS A 47 -34.28 -21.60 -34.17
N GLN A 48 -35.26 -21.44 -33.27
CA GLN A 48 -35.10 -20.98 -31.90
C GLN A 48 -33.98 -21.73 -31.18
N ARG A 49 -33.08 -21.00 -30.51
CA ARG A 49 -32.37 -21.46 -29.31
C ARG A 49 -31.94 -20.27 -28.45
N SER A 50 -32.21 -20.43 -27.16
CA SER A 50 -31.96 -19.61 -25.99
C SER A 50 -30.66 -18.80 -26.01
N PRO A 51 -30.56 -17.61 -25.37
CA PRO A 51 -29.27 -17.08 -24.98
C PRO A 51 -28.79 -17.85 -23.74
N SER A 52 -28.31 -19.07 -23.98
CA SER A 52 -27.40 -19.76 -23.08
C SER A 52 -26.08 -18.98 -23.03
N LEU A 53 -25.46 -19.01 -21.86
CA LEU A 53 -24.05 -18.73 -21.64
C LEU A 53 -23.20 -19.13 -22.85
N LEU A 54 -22.39 -18.21 -23.34
CA LEU A 54 -21.41 -18.38 -24.41
C LEU A 54 -20.12 -17.66 -24.01
N PRO A 55 -18.95 -18.08 -24.54
CA PRO A 55 -18.10 -19.04 -23.86
C PRO A 55 -16.68 -18.51 -23.60
N ASP A 56 -15.95 -19.27 -22.77
CA ASP A 56 -14.49 -19.25 -22.69
C ASP A 56 -13.84 -19.41 -24.08
N GLU A 57 -13.36 -18.32 -24.67
CA GLU A 57 -12.22 -18.36 -25.60
C GLU A 57 -11.29 -17.16 -25.33
N GLY A 58 -9.98 -17.42 -25.38
CA GLY A 58 -8.92 -16.62 -24.77
C GLY A 58 -8.88 -15.14 -25.18
N PHE A 59 -9.14 -14.27 -24.21
CA PHE A 59 -8.91 -12.83 -24.30
C PHE A 59 -7.43 -12.52 -24.05
N TYR A 60 -6.59 -12.62 -25.09
CA TYR A 60 -5.26 -11.99 -25.13
C TYR A 60 -5.08 -11.28 -26.47
N LEU A 61 -5.54 -10.02 -26.55
CA LEU A 61 -5.24 -9.15 -27.68
C LEU A 61 -4.00 -8.31 -27.32
N TYR A 62 -2.89 -8.70 -27.93
CA TYR A 62 -1.58 -8.07 -27.85
C TYR A 62 -1.54 -6.83 -28.74
N THR A 63 -1.47 -5.64 -28.17
CA THR A 63 -0.84 -4.49 -28.85
C THR A 63 -0.06 -3.66 -27.85
N THR A 64 1.26 -3.55 -28.06
CA THR A 64 2.16 -2.70 -27.28
C THR A 64 2.21 -1.29 -27.88
N ALA A 65 2.31 -0.28 -27.02
CA ALA A 65 2.54 1.11 -27.44
C ALA A 65 3.90 1.28 -28.17
N PRO A 66 4.07 2.27 -29.05
CA PRO A 66 5.17 2.34 -30.02
C PRO A 66 6.60 2.65 -29.48
N GLU A 67 6.84 2.65 -28.17
CA GLU A 67 8.19 2.79 -27.57
C GLU A 67 8.49 1.66 -26.57
N TYR A 68 8.36 0.40 -27.01
CA TYR A 68 8.69 -0.77 -26.19
C TYR A 68 10.02 -1.38 -26.62
N ILE A 69 11.04 -1.30 -25.76
CA ILE A 69 12.25 -2.13 -25.91
C ILE A 69 11.84 -3.57 -25.54
N ALA A 70 12.01 -4.51 -26.46
CA ALA A 70 11.60 -5.88 -26.19
C ALA A 70 12.46 -6.48 -25.06
N TYR A 71 11.85 -7.22 -24.13
CA TYR A 71 12.58 -7.85 -23.00
C TYR A 71 13.76 -8.72 -23.47
N SER A 72 13.68 -9.29 -24.67
CA SER A 72 14.78 -10.03 -25.31
C SER A 72 16.03 -9.18 -25.54
N GLU A 73 15.85 -7.90 -25.83
CA GLU A 73 16.90 -6.92 -26.19
C GLU A 73 17.63 -6.33 -24.98
N LEU A 74 17.09 -6.52 -23.76
CA LEU A 74 17.72 -6.05 -22.53
C LEU A 74 19.01 -6.82 -22.19
N ASN A 75 20.03 -6.10 -21.72
CA ASN A 75 21.25 -6.68 -21.18
C ASN A 75 20.97 -7.46 -19.88
N MET A 76 21.89 -8.35 -19.47
CA MET A 76 21.68 -9.18 -18.26
C MET A 76 21.41 -8.35 -16.99
N LYS A 77 22.11 -7.23 -16.81
CA LYS A 77 21.87 -6.30 -15.70
C LYS A 77 20.48 -5.67 -15.78
N GLU A 78 20.08 -5.21 -16.96
CA GLU A 78 18.77 -4.60 -17.20
C GLU A 78 17.64 -5.62 -17.01
N LYS A 79 17.83 -6.87 -17.41
CA LYS A 79 16.88 -7.97 -17.13
C LYS A 79 16.73 -8.22 -15.64
N ILE A 80 17.83 -8.20 -14.87
CA ILE A 80 17.79 -8.35 -13.41
C ILE A 80 17.04 -7.17 -12.79
N LEU A 81 17.39 -5.94 -13.17
CA LEU A 81 16.75 -4.72 -12.70
C LEU A 81 15.27 -4.64 -13.13
N GLU A 82 14.91 -5.11 -14.32
CA GLU A 82 13.52 -5.21 -14.79
C GLU A 82 12.74 -6.23 -13.95
N ASN A 83 13.33 -7.40 -13.68
CA ASN A 83 12.65 -8.43 -12.90
C ASN A 83 12.53 -8.07 -11.41
N MET A 84 13.49 -7.34 -10.86
CA MET A 84 13.49 -6.94 -9.44
C MET A 84 12.71 -5.65 -9.18
N PHE A 85 12.89 -4.64 -10.04
CA PHE A 85 12.42 -3.28 -9.83
C PHE A 85 11.57 -2.72 -10.99
N GLY A 86 11.46 -3.44 -12.12
CA GLY A 86 10.74 -2.95 -13.29
C GLY A 86 11.40 -1.74 -13.96
N TYR A 87 12.73 -1.74 -13.99
CA TYR A 87 13.60 -0.59 -14.31
C TYR A 87 13.47 -0.01 -15.74
N THR A 88 12.96 -0.74 -16.73
CA THR A 88 13.09 -0.41 -18.16
C THR A 88 11.82 -0.23 -18.98
N VAL A 89 10.61 -0.37 -18.44
CA VAL A 89 9.41 -0.21 -19.29
C VAL A 89 8.39 0.74 -18.68
N ARG A 90 8.25 1.93 -19.28
CA ARG A 90 7.03 2.73 -19.20
C ARG A 90 5.86 1.92 -19.79
N GLY A 91 4.75 1.83 -19.07
CA GLY A 91 3.43 1.77 -19.68
C GLY A 91 3.06 0.46 -20.34
N LYS A 92 3.28 -0.71 -19.71
CA LYS A 92 2.59 -1.94 -20.16
C LYS A 92 1.12 -1.82 -19.83
N LYS A 93 0.40 -1.22 -20.78
CA LYS A 93 -1.04 -1.04 -20.75
C LYS A 93 -1.65 -2.10 -21.67
N ALA A 94 -2.66 -2.80 -21.18
CA ALA A 94 -3.45 -3.75 -21.94
C ALA A 94 -4.30 -3.02 -22.99
N ALA A 95 -4.43 -3.59 -24.18
CA ALA A 95 -5.38 -3.07 -25.17
C ALA A 95 -6.82 -3.08 -24.61
N ILE A 96 -7.61 -2.07 -24.93
CA ILE A 96 -9.05 -2.08 -24.60
C ILE A 96 -9.74 -3.04 -25.57
N PRO A 97 -10.50 -4.04 -25.09
CA PRO A 97 -11.27 -4.92 -25.97
C PRO A 97 -12.36 -4.15 -26.73
N ASP A 98 -12.68 -4.60 -27.95
CA ASP A 98 -13.74 -4.01 -28.77
C ASP A 98 -15.08 -4.00 -28.03
N GLY A 99 -15.78 -2.87 -28.08
CA GLY A 99 -17.04 -2.69 -27.36
C GLY A 99 -16.88 -2.45 -25.85
N TYR A 100 -15.70 -2.08 -25.36
CA TYR A 100 -15.48 -1.62 -24.00
C TYR A 100 -14.82 -0.23 -23.96
N MET A 101 -15.06 0.50 -22.87
CA MET A 101 -14.42 1.77 -22.54
C MET A 101 -13.78 1.71 -21.15
N VAL A 102 -12.70 2.46 -20.94
CA VAL A 102 -12.04 2.54 -19.63
C VAL A 102 -12.66 3.66 -18.81
N ASP A 103 -12.98 3.36 -17.55
CA ASP A 103 -13.40 4.32 -16.54
C ASP A 103 -12.57 4.14 -15.25
N TYR A 104 -12.70 5.07 -14.31
CA TYR A 104 -11.83 5.16 -13.14
C TYR A 104 -12.61 5.22 -11.83
N THR A 105 -12.13 4.49 -10.83
CA THR A 105 -12.69 4.57 -9.47
C THR A 105 -12.42 5.94 -8.84
N ARG A 106 -13.01 6.21 -7.67
CA ARG A 106 -12.77 7.45 -6.91
C ARG A 106 -11.29 7.69 -6.57
N PHE A 107 -10.50 6.62 -6.54
CA PHE A 107 -9.07 6.62 -6.21
C PHE A 107 -8.16 6.49 -7.45
N GLY A 108 -8.75 6.44 -8.65
CA GLY A 108 -8.01 6.40 -9.92
C GLY A 108 -7.56 5.02 -10.39
N GLN A 109 -8.23 3.97 -9.95
CA GLN A 109 -8.01 2.62 -10.46
C GLN A 109 -8.80 2.41 -11.76
N PRO A 110 -8.15 2.02 -12.88
CA PRO A 110 -8.83 1.82 -14.15
C PRO A 110 -9.66 0.54 -14.15
N TYR A 111 -10.82 0.58 -14.80
CA TYR A 111 -11.69 -0.56 -15.04
C TYR A 111 -12.41 -0.48 -16.39
N LEU A 112 -12.87 -1.62 -16.89
CA LEU A 112 -13.61 -1.71 -18.15
C LEU A 112 -15.13 -1.61 -17.92
N LEU A 113 -15.79 -0.80 -18.74
CA LEU A 113 -17.23 -0.72 -18.90
C LEU A 113 -17.61 -1.15 -20.31
N ALA A 114 -18.66 -1.95 -20.47
CA ALA A 114 -19.17 -2.29 -21.80
C ALA A 114 -19.78 -1.05 -22.47
N HIS A 115 -19.55 -0.88 -23.77
CA HIS A 115 -20.23 0.10 -24.61
C HIS A 115 -21.72 -0.26 -24.63
N THR A 116 -22.55 0.50 -23.93
CA THR A 116 -23.99 0.52 -24.17
C THR A 116 -24.23 1.40 -25.39
N ASP A 117 -24.05 0.83 -26.59
CA ASP A 117 -24.48 1.51 -27.80
C ASP A 117 -25.98 1.77 -27.70
N LYS A 118 -26.35 3.04 -27.64
CA LYS A 118 -27.74 3.51 -27.75
C LYS A 118 -28.36 3.28 -29.14
N THR A 119 -27.76 2.43 -29.98
CA THR A 119 -28.08 2.33 -31.41
C THR A 119 -27.86 0.93 -31.96
N GLY A 120 -28.56 -0.07 -31.43
CA GLY A 120 -28.47 -1.43 -31.95
C GLY A 120 -29.63 -2.33 -31.54
N GLY A 121 -30.81 -2.09 -32.12
CA GLY A 121 -31.99 -2.94 -31.92
C GLY A 121 -33.26 -2.11 -31.81
N GLY A 122 -33.68 -1.50 -32.92
CA GLY A 122 -35.02 -0.95 -33.03
C GLY A 122 -36.05 -2.08 -32.98
N ASP A 123 -36.52 -2.40 -31.79
CA ASP A 123 -37.95 -2.67 -31.63
C ASP A 123 -38.62 -1.31 -31.43
N SER A 124 -39.59 -1.01 -32.28
CA SER A 124 -40.18 0.32 -32.48
C SER A 124 -41.03 0.84 -31.30
N ASN A 125 -40.78 0.39 -30.06
CA ASN A 125 -41.40 0.88 -28.82
C ASN A 125 -40.48 0.81 -27.58
N GLY A 126 -39.17 0.56 -27.73
CA GLY A 126 -38.26 0.46 -26.59
C GLY A 126 -37.73 1.81 -26.10
N GLU A 127 -38.13 2.26 -24.91
CA GLU A 127 -37.43 3.34 -24.21
C GLU A 127 -35.92 3.02 -24.07
N PRO A 128 -35.02 4.02 -24.16
CA PRO A 128 -33.60 3.79 -23.91
C PRO A 128 -33.43 3.28 -22.48
N VAL A 129 -33.04 2.01 -22.32
CA VAL A 129 -32.80 1.40 -21.02
C VAL A 129 -31.73 2.21 -20.30
N ASP A 130 -32.07 2.78 -19.14
CA ASP A 130 -31.13 3.57 -18.36
C ASP A 130 -29.98 2.65 -17.92
N PRO A 131 -28.69 3.02 -18.10
CA PRO A 131 -27.58 2.25 -17.55
C PRO A 131 -27.73 1.94 -16.04
N THR A 132 -28.50 2.74 -15.30
CA THR A 132 -28.83 2.40 -13.90
C THR A 132 -29.71 1.16 -13.75
N ASP A 133 -30.58 0.88 -14.72
CA ASP A 133 -31.50 -0.26 -14.71
C ASP A 133 -30.78 -1.56 -15.08
N ILE A 134 -29.79 -1.49 -15.98
CA ILE A 134 -28.89 -2.61 -16.31
C ILE A 134 -28.06 -3.00 -15.07
N LEU A 135 -27.46 -2.01 -14.40
CA LEU A 135 -26.69 -2.23 -13.17
C LEU A 135 -27.54 -2.81 -12.04
N ALA A 136 -28.82 -2.42 -11.96
CA ALA A 136 -29.77 -2.98 -11.00
C ALA A 136 -30.17 -4.43 -11.35
N ALA A 137 -30.30 -4.79 -12.63
CA ALA A 137 -30.61 -6.14 -13.08
C ALA A 137 -29.45 -7.12 -12.84
N GLU A 138 -28.20 -6.72 -13.12
CA GLU A 138 -27.00 -7.53 -12.83
C GLU A 138 -26.80 -7.77 -11.32
N GLU A 139 -27.32 -6.88 -10.46
CA GLU A 139 -27.24 -7.03 -9.01
C GLU A 139 -27.97 -8.28 -8.49
N HIS A 140 -29.00 -8.75 -9.20
CA HIS A 140 -29.85 -9.89 -8.81
C HIS A 140 -29.33 -11.27 -9.25
N GLN A 141 -28.34 -11.36 -10.15
CA GLN A 141 -27.74 -12.63 -10.59
C GLN A 141 -26.57 -13.14 -9.71
N LYS A 142 -26.37 -12.55 -8.52
CA LYS A 142 -25.20 -12.83 -7.65
C LYS A 142 -25.13 -14.27 -7.14
N HIS A 143 -24.34 -15.11 -7.80
CA HIS A 143 -23.79 -16.33 -7.19
C HIS A 143 -22.59 -15.95 -6.29
N ASN A 144 -22.81 -15.82 -4.98
CA ASN A 144 -21.76 -15.42 -4.04
C ASN A 144 -20.86 -16.61 -3.69
N LEU A 145 -19.53 -16.44 -3.83
CA LEU A 145 -18.57 -17.44 -3.36
C LEU A 145 -18.70 -17.57 -1.84
N THR A 146 -18.50 -18.78 -1.33
CA THR A 146 -18.49 -19.05 0.11
C THR A 146 -17.12 -18.73 0.71
N MET A 147 -17.04 -18.53 2.03
CA MET A 147 -15.76 -18.26 2.71
C MET A 147 -14.72 -19.37 2.56
N ARG A 148 -15.16 -20.60 2.22
CA ARG A 148 -14.28 -21.75 1.96
C ARG A 148 -13.74 -21.79 0.53
N CYS A 149 -14.00 -20.77 -0.30
CA CYS A 149 -13.49 -20.74 -1.67
C CYS A 149 -11.96 -20.79 -1.71
N THR A 150 -11.43 -21.45 -2.74
CA THR A 150 -9.98 -21.50 -3.00
C THR A 150 -9.52 -20.19 -3.62
N THR A 151 -8.22 -19.90 -3.54
CA THR A 151 -7.66 -18.67 -4.14
C THR A 151 -7.78 -18.67 -5.68
N GLN A 152 -7.83 -19.84 -6.31
CA GLN A 152 -8.11 -19.98 -7.75
C GLN A 152 -9.53 -19.53 -8.11
N GLN A 153 -10.54 -19.89 -7.31
CA GLN A 153 -11.91 -19.42 -7.52
C GLN A 153 -12.03 -17.89 -7.35
N ILE A 154 -11.19 -17.29 -6.50
CA ILE A 154 -11.09 -15.82 -6.37
C ILE A 154 -10.51 -15.22 -7.65
N GLU A 155 -9.45 -15.82 -8.20
CA GLU A 155 -8.82 -15.40 -9.46
C GLU A 155 -9.81 -15.42 -10.64
N GLU A 156 -10.54 -16.53 -10.80
CA GLU A 156 -11.54 -16.69 -11.86
C GLU A 156 -12.62 -15.60 -11.78
N LYS A 157 -13.11 -15.32 -10.56
CA LYS A 157 -14.24 -14.42 -10.35
C LYS A 157 -13.87 -12.93 -10.34
N PHE A 158 -12.74 -12.59 -9.74
CA PHE A 158 -12.34 -11.21 -9.45
C PHE A 158 -11.09 -10.76 -10.23
N GLY A 159 -10.38 -11.67 -10.89
CA GLY A 159 -9.20 -11.37 -11.71
C GLY A 159 -7.86 -11.54 -11.00
N ILE A 160 -6.79 -11.38 -11.78
CA ILE A 160 -5.41 -11.66 -11.38
C ILE A 160 -4.93 -10.67 -10.30
N GLY A 161 -5.28 -9.38 -10.40
CA GLY A 161 -4.82 -8.38 -9.42
C GLY A 161 -5.24 -8.67 -7.97
N ILE A 162 -6.48 -9.15 -7.78
CA ILE A 162 -6.99 -9.52 -6.45
C ILE A 162 -6.41 -10.86 -5.99
N TYR A 163 -6.22 -11.80 -6.91
CA TYR A 163 -5.47 -13.03 -6.61
C TYR A 163 -4.07 -12.72 -6.08
N LEU A 164 -3.33 -11.84 -6.75
CA LEU A 164 -1.98 -11.44 -6.37
C LEU A 164 -1.94 -10.75 -5.00
N TYR A 165 -3.00 -10.01 -4.64
CA TYR A 165 -3.14 -9.43 -3.30
C TYR A 165 -3.19 -10.50 -2.20
N PHE A 166 -4.08 -11.48 -2.32
CA PHE A 166 -4.14 -12.58 -1.35
C PHE A 166 -2.89 -13.46 -1.37
N ASP A 167 -2.26 -13.63 -2.54
CA ASP A 167 -0.96 -14.30 -2.63
C ASP A 167 0.15 -13.51 -1.92
N PHE A 168 0.12 -12.18 -1.98
CA PHE A 168 1.03 -11.32 -1.23
C PHE A 168 0.82 -11.45 0.28
N ILE A 169 -0.42 -11.44 0.79
CA ILE A 169 -0.67 -11.68 2.22
C ILE A 169 -0.08 -13.01 2.67
N LYS A 170 -0.28 -14.09 1.89
CA LYS A 170 0.31 -15.40 2.19
C LYS A 170 1.84 -15.35 2.19
N PHE A 171 2.43 -14.59 1.27
CA PHE A 171 3.86 -14.37 1.24
C PHE A 171 4.35 -13.62 2.49
N CYS A 172 3.66 -12.56 2.92
CA CYS A 172 3.95 -11.87 4.17
C CYS A 172 3.81 -12.80 5.39
N LEU A 173 2.81 -13.69 5.41
CA LEU A 173 2.64 -14.69 6.46
C LEU A 173 3.81 -15.67 6.50
N LEU A 174 4.27 -16.15 5.34
CA LEU A 174 5.46 -17.01 5.24
C LEU A 174 6.72 -16.29 5.75
N ILE A 175 6.97 -15.06 5.29
CA ILE A 175 8.14 -14.28 5.71
C ILE A 175 8.09 -13.98 7.21
N ASN A 176 6.94 -13.57 7.75
CA ASN A 176 6.80 -13.35 9.19
C ASN A 176 6.95 -14.64 10.00
N SER A 177 6.59 -15.80 9.44
CA SER A 177 6.85 -17.10 10.07
C SER A 177 8.34 -17.44 10.08
N ILE A 178 9.08 -17.13 9.01
CA ILE A 178 10.55 -17.28 8.97
C ILE A 178 11.22 -16.32 9.96
N LEU A 179 10.76 -15.06 10.04
CA LEU A 179 11.23 -14.08 11.01
C LEU A 179 10.97 -14.56 12.44
N LEU A 180 9.78 -15.12 12.71
CA LEU A 180 9.45 -15.73 13.98
C LEU A 180 10.38 -16.90 14.32
N CYS A 181 10.67 -17.79 13.37
CA CYS A 181 11.66 -18.86 13.58
C CYS A 181 13.04 -18.28 13.93
N GLY A 182 13.47 -17.21 13.24
CA GLY A 182 14.72 -16.51 13.55
C GLY A 182 14.78 -15.97 14.97
N VAL A 183 13.68 -15.41 15.45
CA VAL A 183 13.54 -14.91 16.84
C VAL A 183 13.47 -16.08 17.84
N LEU A 184 12.76 -17.15 17.53
CA LEU A 184 12.63 -18.32 18.42
C LEU A 184 13.96 -19.05 18.64
N ILE A 185 14.85 -19.08 17.65
CA ILE A 185 16.22 -19.63 17.81
C ILE A 185 16.93 -18.97 18.98
N ASN A 186 16.65 -17.70 19.24
CA ASN A 186 17.21 -16.95 20.34
C ASN A 186 16.43 -17.16 21.65
N VAL A 187 15.09 -17.01 21.61
CA VAL A 187 14.26 -17.01 22.83
C VAL A 187 14.15 -18.41 23.48
N VAL A 188 14.11 -19.49 22.69
CA VAL A 188 13.84 -20.85 23.22
C VAL A 188 14.95 -21.38 24.13
N PRO A 189 16.24 -21.27 23.77
CA PRO A 189 17.34 -21.64 24.68
C PRO A 189 17.25 -20.90 26.02
N HIS A 190 16.92 -19.61 26.01
CA HIS A 190 16.79 -18.82 27.22
C HIS A 190 15.67 -19.31 28.12
N LEU A 191 14.45 -19.50 27.59
CA LEU A 191 13.31 -20.02 28.36
C LEU A 191 13.58 -21.41 28.96
N TYR A 192 14.45 -22.21 28.34
CA TYR A 192 14.80 -23.55 28.82
C TYR A 192 15.79 -23.52 29.99
N TYR A 193 16.85 -22.70 29.92
CA TYR A 193 17.89 -22.62 30.95
C TYR A 193 17.55 -21.68 32.12
N GLU A 194 16.62 -20.75 31.92
CA GLU A 194 16.15 -19.79 32.94
C GLU A 194 15.30 -20.45 34.04
N ASN A 195 14.71 -21.62 33.78
CA ASN A 195 14.02 -22.41 34.80
C ASN A 195 14.94 -22.93 35.92
N ASP A 196 16.26 -22.97 35.69
CA ASP A 196 17.25 -23.42 36.68
C ASP A 196 17.84 -22.27 37.53
N VAL A 197 17.70 -21.02 37.11
CA VAL A 197 18.21 -19.85 37.84
C VAL A 197 17.05 -19.14 38.52
N SER A 198 17.10 -18.99 39.84
CA SER A 198 16.06 -18.35 40.68
C SER A 198 15.85 -16.85 40.43
N LEU A 199 16.21 -16.33 39.26
CA LEU A 199 16.31 -14.91 38.93
C LEU A 199 14.94 -14.23 38.74
N PHE A 200 13.93 -14.99 38.27
CA PHE A 200 12.59 -14.47 37.93
C PHE A 200 11.47 -15.05 38.80
N LYS A 201 11.82 -15.69 39.92
CA LYS A 201 10.85 -16.41 40.77
C LYS A 201 9.80 -15.50 41.42
N ASP A 202 10.12 -14.21 41.57
CA ASP A 202 9.25 -13.19 42.17
C ASP A 202 8.51 -12.32 41.13
N PHE A 203 8.63 -12.63 39.84
CA PHE A 203 8.00 -11.84 38.77
C PHE A 203 6.50 -12.11 38.68
N THR A 204 5.71 -11.04 38.55
CA THR A 204 4.29 -11.18 38.20
C THR A 204 4.14 -11.66 36.75
N SER A 205 2.96 -12.22 36.40
CA SER A 205 2.70 -12.67 35.02
C SER A 205 2.85 -11.55 33.98
N THR A 206 2.61 -10.30 34.36
CA THR A 206 2.84 -9.12 33.54
C THR A 206 4.33 -8.85 33.34
N ASP A 207 5.13 -8.94 34.39
CA ASP A 207 6.58 -8.75 34.31
C ASP A 207 7.25 -9.85 33.48
N MET A 208 6.76 -11.09 33.55
CA MET A 208 7.28 -12.15 32.69
C MET A 208 7.10 -11.84 31.20
N VAL A 209 5.91 -11.35 30.81
CA VAL A 209 5.60 -11.08 29.40
C VAL A 209 6.36 -9.86 28.88
N PHE A 210 6.40 -8.78 29.64
CA PHE A 210 6.94 -7.49 29.17
C PHE A 210 8.42 -7.30 29.46
N VAL A 211 8.92 -7.87 30.56
CA VAL A 211 10.29 -7.68 31.03
C VAL A 211 11.11 -8.95 30.81
N ALA A 212 10.69 -10.12 31.30
CA ALA A 212 11.53 -11.33 31.26
C ALA A 212 11.81 -11.82 29.83
N ILE A 213 10.78 -11.99 28.98
CA ILE A 213 10.97 -12.42 27.58
C ILE A 213 11.88 -11.46 26.79
N ASN A 214 11.80 -10.16 27.12
CA ASN A 214 12.59 -9.14 26.47
C ASN A 214 14.04 -9.20 26.98
N LEU A 215 14.24 -9.13 28.29
CA LEU A 215 15.54 -8.99 28.95
C LEU A 215 16.38 -10.28 28.90
N ALA A 216 15.75 -11.45 28.98
CA ALA A 216 16.42 -12.75 28.97
C ALA A 216 17.24 -12.98 27.69
N SER A 217 16.84 -12.37 26.58
CA SER A 217 17.55 -12.48 25.29
C SER A 217 18.90 -11.74 25.24
N TYR A 218 19.21 -10.91 26.24
CA TYR A 218 20.36 -9.98 26.19
C TYR A 218 21.38 -10.17 27.32
N ILE A 219 21.06 -10.92 28.38
CA ILE A 219 21.87 -10.95 29.60
C ILE A 219 23.06 -11.92 29.53
N HIS A 220 22.96 -13.03 28.79
CA HIS A 220 24.00 -14.07 28.79
C HIS A 220 24.96 -13.97 27.59
N ASP A 221 26.27 -13.90 27.88
CA ASP A 221 27.36 -13.79 26.90
C ASP A 221 27.35 -14.90 25.83
N ASP A 222 27.01 -16.14 26.20
CA ASP A 222 27.00 -17.29 25.29
C ASP A 222 25.97 -17.16 24.16
N TYR A 223 24.90 -16.39 24.37
CA TYR A 223 23.79 -16.24 23.44
C TYR A 223 23.73 -14.86 22.77
N LYS A 224 24.51 -13.88 23.26
CA LYS A 224 24.66 -12.56 22.63
C LYS A 224 25.11 -12.66 21.16
N GLN A 225 25.99 -13.62 20.85
CA GLN A 225 26.41 -13.88 19.47
C GLN A 225 25.28 -14.46 18.61
N LEU A 226 24.45 -15.34 19.18
CA LEU A 226 23.30 -15.92 18.49
C LEU A 226 22.23 -14.86 18.21
N TYR A 227 21.96 -13.96 19.18
CA TYR A 227 21.12 -12.78 18.98
C TYR A 227 21.65 -11.90 17.83
N TYR A 228 22.95 -11.61 17.83
CA TYR A 228 23.56 -10.74 16.83
C TYR A 228 23.39 -11.30 15.41
N TRP A 229 23.77 -12.56 15.18
CA TRP A 229 23.69 -13.19 13.86
C TRP A 229 22.25 -13.46 13.39
N SER A 230 21.35 -13.85 14.31
CA SER A 230 19.92 -13.99 13.98
C SER A 230 19.31 -12.66 13.55
N THR A 231 19.62 -11.56 14.25
CA THR A 231 19.16 -10.21 13.92
C THR A 231 19.77 -9.69 12.61
N VAL A 232 21.05 -9.96 12.33
CA VAL A 232 21.63 -9.68 11.01
C VAL A 232 20.89 -10.44 9.91
N GLY A 233 20.54 -11.71 10.15
CA GLY A 233 19.73 -12.52 9.24
C GLY A 233 18.34 -11.94 8.98
N THR A 234 17.64 -11.45 10.00
CA THR A 234 16.32 -10.83 9.84
C THR A 234 16.38 -9.51 9.07
N ILE A 235 17.43 -8.70 9.25
CA ILE A 235 17.66 -7.49 8.45
C ILE A 235 17.95 -7.86 6.99
N ILE A 236 18.84 -8.83 6.72
CA ILE A 236 19.10 -9.26 5.34
C ILE A 236 17.80 -9.74 4.68
N LEU A 237 16.97 -10.51 5.41
CA LEU A 237 15.69 -10.97 4.92
C LEU A 237 14.72 -9.82 4.59
N SER A 238 14.73 -8.73 5.37
CA SER A 238 13.87 -7.57 5.10
C SER A 238 14.21 -6.88 3.77
N PHE A 239 15.50 -6.76 3.43
CA PHE A 239 15.93 -6.25 2.12
C PHE A 239 15.64 -7.20 0.96
N LEU A 240 15.69 -8.51 1.21
CA LEU A 240 15.44 -9.52 0.18
C LEU A 240 13.95 -9.73 -0.11
N MET A 241 13.04 -9.33 0.81
CA MET A 241 11.60 -9.58 0.67
C MET A 241 11.01 -9.04 -0.65
N GLY A 242 11.32 -7.79 -1.02
CA GLY A 242 10.82 -7.17 -2.25
C GLY A 242 11.28 -7.89 -3.51
N PRO A 243 12.60 -8.07 -3.73
CA PRO A 243 13.13 -8.83 -4.85
C PRO A 243 12.60 -10.27 -4.94
N ILE A 244 12.51 -10.99 -3.81
CA ILE A 244 11.98 -12.35 -3.79
C ILE A 244 10.54 -12.39 -4.28
N TYR A 245 9.70 -11.46 -3.83
CA TYR A 245 8.30 -11.40 -4.27
C TYR A 245 8.19 -11.03 -5.75
N ALA A 246 8.96 -10.06 -6.23
CA ALA A 246 8.97 -9.68 -7.64
C ALA A 246 9.35 -10.87 -8.56
N LEU A 247 10.36 -11.66 -8.15
CA LEU A 247 10.74 -12.89 -8.84
C LEU A 247 9.63 -13.95 -8.81
N LYS A 248 8.92 -14.09 -7.68
CA LYS A 248 7.77 -14.99 -7.56
C LYS A 248 6.65 -14.61 -8.54
N VAL A 249 6.30 -13.32 -8.62
CA VAL A 249 5.30 -12.80 -9.56
C VAL A 249 5.76 -13.02 -11.00
N HIS A 250 7.00 -12.70 -11.32
CA HIS A 250 7.55 -12.95 -12.66
C HIS A 250 7.46 -14.43 -13.06
N HIS A 251 7.79 -15.34 -12.15
CA HIS A 251 7.68 -16.77 -12.38
C HIS A 251 6.22 -17.21 -12.63
N TYR A 252 5.27 -16.64 -11.90
CA TYR A 252 3.83 -16.91 -12.09
C TYR A 252 3.36 -16.54 -13.50
N PHE A 253 3.63 -15.30 -13.96
CA PHE A 253 3.26 -14.86 -15.31
C PHE A 253 3.96 -15.67 -16.41
N LYS A 254 5.26 -15.98 -16.23
CA LYS A 254 6.02 -16.80 -17.17
C LYS A 254 5.46 -18.22 -17.29
N LYS A 255 5.09 -18.83 -16.16
CA LYS A 255 4.52 -20.20 -16.13
C LYS A 255 3.18 -20.27 -16.85
N GLN A 256 2.35 -19.24 -16.71
CA GLN A 256 1.05 -19.17 -17.36
C GLN A 256 1.08 -18.60 -18.79
N LYS A 257 2.26 -18.18 -19.28
CA LYS A 257 2.44 -17.51 -20.58
C LYS A 257 1.55 -16.27 -20.73
N LEU A 258 1.44 -15.51 -19.64
CA LEU A 258 0.67 -14.27 -19.58
C LEU A 258 1.59 -13.06 -19.65
N GLU A 259 1.10 -11.98 -20.26
CA GLU A 259 1.74 -10.67 -20.16
C GLU A 259 1.25 -9.92 -18.92
N ASP A 260 2.17 -9.24 -18.25
CA ASP A 260 1.88 -8.44 -17.06
C ASP A 260 1.62 -6.98 -17.47
N PHE A 261 0.36 -6.55 -17.36
CA PHE A 261 -0.11 -5.20 -17.70
C PHE A 261 -0.21 -4.30 -16.46
N GLU A 262 0.94 -4.01 -15.84
CA GLU A 262 1.04 -3.28 -14.57
C GLU A 262 0.35 -1.90 -14.57
N ASP A 263 0.39 -1.19 -15.69
CA ASP A 263 -0.12 0.19 -15.82
C ASP A 263 -1.60 0.26 -16.26
N GLY A 264 -2.31 -0.87 -16.25
CA GLY A 264 -3.74 -0.94 -16.57
C GLY A 264 -4.00 -1.05 -18.07
N PHE A 265 -4.89 -0.22 -18.62
CA PHE A 265 -5.34 -0.29 -20.02
C PHE A 265 -4.85 0.89 -20.87
N THR A 266 -4.72 0.70 -22.19
CA THR A 266 -4.28 1.72 -23.16
C THR A 266 -5.43 2.67 -23.46
N GLY A 267 -5.23 3.98 -23.33
CA GLY A 267 -6.29 4.96 -23.59
C GLY A 267 -6.76 5.69 -22.33
N ASP A 268 -7.37 6.86 -22.56
CA ASP A 268 -7.99 7.85 -21.65
C ASP A 268 -7.58 7.87 -20.15
N ASP A 269 -6.29 7.85 -19.83
CA ASP A 269 -5.76 8.10 -18.46
C ASP A 269 -5.90 9.57 -18.03
N VAL A 270 -6.47 10.42 -18.88
CA VAL A 270 -6.59 11.86 -18.63
C VAL A 270 -7.85 12.15 -17.85
N ILE A 271 -7.71 12.92 -16.77
CA ILE A 271 -8.84 13.39 -15.98
C ILE A 271 -9.49 14.56 -16.73
N ARG A 272 -10.56 14.29 -17.49
CA ARG A 272 -11.28 15.30 -18.31
C ARG A 272 -11.65 16.57 -17.54
N GLY A 273 -12.01 16.44 -16.26
CA GLY A 273 -12.33 17.59 -15.39
C GLY A 273 -11.16 18.54 -15.12
N ASN A 274 -9.92 18.08 -15.27
CA ASN A 274 -8.69 18.83 -14.95
C ASN A 274 -7.88 19.27 -16.18
N GLU A 275 -8.37 18.99 -17.39
CA GLU A 275 -7.66 19.33 -18.64
C GLU A 275 -7.45 20.83 -18.80
N ARG A 276 -8.43 21.64 -18.37
CA ARG A 276 -8.42 23.10 -18.50
C ARG A 276 -7.49 23.81 -17.51
N VAL A 277 -6.85 23.08 -16.60
CA VAL A 277 -5.96 23.66 -15.58
C VAL A 277 -4.58 23.94 -16.18
N SER A 278 -4.17 25.21 -16.14
CA SER A 278 -2.85 25.63 -16.63
C SER A 278 -1.70 25.04 -15.80
N SER A 279 -0.55 24.80 -16.43
CA SER A 279 0.63 24.22 -15.75
C SER A 279 1.12 25.06 -14.57
N ARG A 280 1.06 26.39 -14.66
CA ARG A 280 1.43 27.30 -13.56
C ARG A 280 0.48 27.19 -12.37
N SER A 281 -0.84 27.11 -12.64
CA SER A 281 -1.84 26.89 -11.59
C SER A 281 -1.66 25.53 -10.92
N ARG A 282 -1.34 24.49 -11.69
CA ARG A 282 -1.05 23.15 -11.17
C ARG A 282 0.19 23.14 -10.26
N ALA A 283 1.29 23.78 -10.70
CA ALA A 283 2.50 23.91 -9.88
C ALA A 283 2.24 24.64 -8.56
N PHE A 284 1.45 25.72 -8.60
CA PHE A 284 1.04 26.43 -7.39
C PHE A 284 0.20 25.55 -6.46
N ARG A 285 -0.79 24.81 -6.99
CA ARG A 285 -1.61 23.87 -6.19
C ARG A 285 -0.78 22.76 -5.58
N PHE A 286 0.20 22.23 -6.30
CA PHE A 286 1.17 21.27 -5.76
C PHE A 286 1.98 21.88 -4.61
N ALA A 287 2.54 23.07 -4.80
CA ALA A 287 3.31 23.73 -3.75
C ALA A 287 2.47 23.96 -2.50
N VAL A 288 1.21 24.41 -2.65
CA VAL A 288 0.27 24.58 -1.53
C VAL A 288 -0.03 23.23 -0.86
N SER A 289 -0.35 22.20 -1.62
CA SER A 289 -0.70 20.88 -1.10
C SER A 289 0.44 20.25 -0.29
N TYR A 290 1.67 20.28 -0.81
CA TYR A 290 2.84 19.79 -0.09
C TYR A 290 3.22 20.66 1.12
N SER A 291 3.02 21.99 1.03
CA SER A 291 3.22 22.88 2.19
C SER A 291 2.24 22.56 3.31
N VAL A 292 0.95 22.40 2.99
CA VAL A 292 -0.08 21.98 3.95
C VAL A 292 0.24 20.59 4.51
N PHE A 293 0.68 19.65 3.67
CA PHE A 293 1.06 18.31 4.11
C PHE A 293 2.21 18.33 5.14
N ILE A 294 3.25 19.12 4.92
CA ILE A 294 4.36 19.28 5.87
C ILE A 294 3.88 19.94 7.18
N ILE A 295 3.03 20.96 7.09
CA ILE A 295 2.43 21.61 8.27
C ILE A 295 1.62 20.59 9.08
N LEU A 296 0.82 19.77 8.41
CA LEU A 296 0.03 18.73 9.05
C LEU A 296 0.92 17.71 9.78
N ILE A 297 2.01 17.25 9.17
CA ILE A 297 3.01 16.40 9.86
C ILE A 297 3.57 17.09 11.11
N GLY A 298 3.86 18.40 11.04
CA GLY A 298 4.29 19.17 12.22
C GLY A 298 3.22 19.22 13.30
N ILE A 299 1.96 19.44 12.92
CA ILE A 299 0.81 19.45 13.84
C ILE A 299 0.61 18.08 14.47
N SER A 300 0.72 16.98 13.72
CA SER A 300 0.57 15.63 14.30
C SER A 300 1.68 15.32 15.31
N ALA A 301 2.90 15.81 15.06
CA ALA A 301 4.00 15.73 16.03
C ALA A 301 3.66 16.49 17.31
N ILE A 302 3.24 17.75 17.21
CA ILE A 302 2.87 18.59 18.36
C ILE A 302 1.69 17.99 19.13
N CYS A 303 0.65 17.52 18.44
CA CYS A 303 -0.48 16.82 19.05
C CYS A 303 0.00 15.59 19.83
N THR A 304 0.88 14.79 19.24
CA THR A 304 1.46 13.62 19.90
C THR A 304 2.22 14.00 21.17
N VAL A 305 3.05 15.05 21.14
CA VAL A 305 3.73 15.58 22.34
C VAL A 305 2.73 15.99 23.42
N TYR A 306 1.73 16.78 23.04
CA TYR A 306 0.74 17.31 23.97
C TYR A 306 -0.05 16.20 24.65
N VAL A 307 -0.44 15.17 23.88
CA VAL A 307 -1.18 14.06 24.44
C VAL A 307 -0.29 13.23 25.36
N LEU A 308 0.95 12.92 24.97
CA LEU A 308 1.91 12.22 25.84
C LEU A 308 2.13 12.96 27.16
N LYS A 309 2.31 14.28 27.12
CA LYS A 309 2.43 15.12 28.32
C LYS A 309 1.17 15.06 29.17
N THR A 310 0.00 15.12 28.56
CA THR A 310 -1.29 15.06 29.26
C THR A 310 -1.48 13.72 29.96
N VAL A 311 -1.21 12.62 29.25
CA VAL A 311 -1.29 11.25 29.80
C VAL A 311 -0.35 11.10 31.00
N ASN A 312 0.88 11.61 30.90
CA ASN A 312 1.86 11.50 31.98
C ASN A 312 1.54 12.40 33.20
N ASN A 313 0.80 13.50 33.01
CA ASN A 313 0.38 14.36 34.12
C ASN A 313 -0.67 13.71 35.03
N TYR A 314 -1.41 12.71 34.54
CA TYR A 314 -2.39 11.99 35.34
C TYR A 314 -1.75 10.73 35.92
N GLN A 315 -1.60 10.67 37.24
CA GLN A 315 -0.92 9.56 37.94
C GLN A 315 -1.50 8.17 37.61
N PHE A 316 -2.81 8.07 37.32
CA PHE A 316 -3.45 6.82 36.87
C PHE A 316 -2.99 6.36 35.48
N LEU A 317 -2.65 7.31 34.60
CA LEU A 317 -2.24 7.07 33.22
C LEU A 317 -0.71 7.06 33.04
N ALA A 318 0.04 7.47 34.07
CA ALA A 318 1.50 7.52 34.07
C ALA A 318 2.18 6.13 34.13
N ASN A 319 1.42 5.04 34.22
CA ASN A 319 1.98 3.69 34.13
C ASN A 319 2.48 3.42 32.70
N ILE A 320 3.64 2.76 32.56
CA ILE A 320 4.30 2.49 31.27
C ILE A 320 3.36 1.81 30.26
N LEU A 321 2.62 0.80 30.73
CA LEU A 321 1.67 0.04 29.90
C LEU A 321 0.46 0.89 29.48
N THR A 322 -0.09 1.68 30.39
CA THR A 322 -1.27 2.53 30.09
C THR A 322 -0.89 3.66 29.15
N THR A 323 0.28 4.28 29.35
CA THR A 323 0.82 5.28 28.42
C THR A 323 1.05 4.70 27.02
N SER A 324 1.61 3.48 26.93
CA SER A 324 1.84 2.80 25.65
C SER A 324 0.53 2.46 24.93
N LEU A 325 -0.46 1.96 25.66
CA LEU A 325 -1.78 1.63 25.14
C LEU A 325 -2.52 2.88 24.63
N VAL A 326 -2.57 3.94 25.43
CA VAL A 326 -3.23 5.19 25.04
C VAL A 326 -2.56 5.78 23.81
N SER A 327 -1.23 5.79 23.76
CA SER A 327 -0.45 6.25 22.60
C SER A 327 -0.78 5.45 21.33
N ALA A 328 -0.91 4.13 21.43
CA ALA A 328 -1.30 3.28 20.30
C ALA A 328 -2.71 3.61 19.79
N ILE A 329 -3.68 3.86 20.68
CA ILE A 329 -5.04 4.25 20.31
C ILE A 329 -5.03 5.60 19.57
N ILE A 330 -4.31 6.59 20.09
CA ILE A 330 -4.22 7.92 19.47
C ILE A 330 -3.59 7.83 18.09
N LEU A 331 -2.51 7.06 17.95
CA LEU A 331 -1.85 6.84 16.67
C LEU A 331 -2.84 6.30 15.62
N ARG A 332 -3.72 5.37 16.01
CA ARG A 332 -4.79 4.86 15.12
C ARG A 332 -5.76 5.95 14.70
N VAL A 333 -6.27 6.72 15.65
CA VAL A 333 -7.22 7.82 15.38
C VAL A 333 -6.59 8.83 14.42
N ILE A 334 -5.33 9.19 14.63
CA ILE A 334 -4.58 10.08 13.74
C ILE A 334 -4.49 9.46 12.34
N ASN A 335 -4.03 8.22 12.20
CA ASN A 335 -3.88 7.58 10.89
C ASN A 335 -5.20 7.57 10.09
N VAL A 336 -6.33 7.27 10.73
CA VAL A 336 -7.66 7.29 10.09
C VAL A 336 -8.05 8.70 9.62
N ILE A 337 -7.84 9.73 10.44
CA ILE A 337 -8.13 11.13 10.04
C ILE A 337 -7.30 11.52 8.81
N TYR A 338 -6.05 11.08 8.77
CA TYR A 338 -5.12 11.44 7.70
C TYR A 338 -5.41 10.76 6.36
N GLU A 339 -6.01 9.57 6.38
CA GLU A 339 -6.51 8.92 5.16
C GLU A 339 -7.48 9.84 4.40
N PHE A 340 -8.41 10.45 5.13
CA PHE A 340 -9.35 11.42 4.56
C PHE A 340 -8.66 12.71 4.09
N MET A 341 -7.71 13.24 4.87
CA MET A 341 -7.00 14.48 4.54
C MET A 341 -6.12 14.33 3.29
N CYS A 342 -5.36 13.24 3.16
CA CYS A 342 -4.48 13.02 2.00
C CYS A 342 -5.26 12.90 0.70
N LEU A 343 -6.42 12.24 0.72
CA LEU A 343 -7.31 12.16 -0.44
C LEU A 343 -7.78 13.56 -0.86
N TYR A 344 -8.17 14.40 0.10
CA TYR A 344 -8.61 15.76 -0.18
C TYR A 344 -7.49 16.63 -0.76
N LEU A 345 -6.30 16.59 -0.14
CA LEU A 345 -5.11 17.29 -0.63
C LEU A 345 -4.73 16.88 -2.05
N THR A 346 -4.83 15.59 -2.38
CA THR A 346 -4.49 15.10 -3.73
C THR A 346 -5.55 15.48 -4.75
N LYS A 347 -6.82 15.62 -4.35
CA LYS A 347 -7.87 16.19 -5.23
C LYS A 347 -7.64 17.67 -5.52
N LEU A 348 -7.14 18.43 -4.55
CA LEU A 348 -6.81 19.85 -4.74
C LEU A 348 -5.69 20.07 -5.76
N GLU A 349 -4.77 19.12 -5.94
CA GLU A 349 -3.63 19.25 -6.85
C GLU A 349 -4.02 19.29 -8.34
N GLY A 350 -5.20 18.77 -8.70
CA GLY A 350 -5.69 18.83 -10.08
C GLY A 350 -4.78 18.08 -11.06
N HIS A 351 -4.44 16.83 -10.74
CA HIS A 351 -3.63 15.97 -11.59
C HIS A 351 -4.21 15.84 -13.00
N ARG A 352 -3.31 15.76 -14.00
CA ARG A 352 -3.69 15.53 -15.40
C ARG A 352 -4.11 14.08 -15.65
N THR A 353 -3.45 13.13 -14.98
CA THR A 353 -3.71 11.70 -15.17
C THR A 353 -4.07 10.99 -13.87
N TRP A 354 -4.87 9.93 -13.98
CA TRP A 354 -5.28 9.10 -12.84
C TRP A 354 -4.09 8.34 -12.24
N THR A 355 -3.18 7.86 -13.09
CA THR A 355 -1.93 7.23 -12.63
C THR A 355 -1.14 8.16 -11.69
N ASN A 356 -0.97 9.43 -12.06
CA ASN A 356 -0.26 10.40 -11.23
C ASN A 356 -1.02 10.74 -9.94
N PHE A 357 -2.35 10.88 -10.03
CA PHE A 357 -3.20 11.08 -8.85
C PHE A 357 -2.98 9.96 -7.82
N ARG A 358 -3.04 8.70 -8.27
CA ARG A 358 -2.86 7.52 -7.41
C ARG A 358 -1.47 7.47 -6.79
N ASN A 359 -0.42 7.74 -7.57
CA ASN A 359 0.96 7.72 -7.10
C ASN A 359 1.21 8.78 -6.01
N HIS A 360 0.70 10.00 -6.18
CA HIS A 360 0.86 11.05 -5.17
C HIS A 360 0.00 10.82 -3.93
N ASN A 361 -1.22 10.29 -4.09
CA ASN A 361 -2.07 9.94 -2.95
C ASN A 361 -1.42 8.86 -2.08
N THR A 362 -0.99 7.77 -2.70
CA THR A 362 -0.34 6.63 -2.00
C THR A 362 0.96 7.05 -1.35
N LEU A 363 1.78 7.87 -2.00
CA LEU A 363 3.02 8.40 -1.43
C LEU A 363 2.76 9.23 -0.16
N LYS A 364 1.79 10.16 -0.19
CA LYS A 364 1.47 10.98 0.99
C LYS A 364 0.97 10.13 2.16
N LEU A 365 0.07 9.18 1.89
CA LEU A 365 -0.44 8.25 2.89
C LEU A 365 0.70 7.44 3.51
N PHE A 366 1.58 6.89 2.68
CA PHE A 366 2.74 6.12 3.13
C PHE A 366 3.67 6.95 4.01
N VAL A 367 4.14 8.08 3.49
CA VAL A 367 5.09 8.97 4.17
C VAL A 367 4.52 9.44 5.50
N PHE A 368 3.23 9.80 5.52
CA PHE A 368 2.57 10.20 6.75
C PHE A 368 2.55 9.07 7.79
N LYS A 369 2.06 7.87 7.42
CA LYS A 369 1.98 6.73 8.34
C LYS A 369 3.36 6.39 8.92
N VAL A 370 4.41 6.36 8.09
CA VAL A 370 5.80 6.09 8.52
C VAL A 370 6.31 7.18 9.46
N ILE A 371 6.21 8.46 9.07
CA ILE A 371 6.71 9.57 9.88
C ILE A 371 5.95 9.64 11.22
N ASN A 372 4.64 9.44 11.23
CA ASN A 372 3.84 9.53 12.45
C ASN A 372 4.26 8.47 13.48
N VAL A 373 4.53 7.24 13.05
CA VAL A 373 5.13 6.19 13.90
C VAL A 373 6.50 6.62 14.41
N LEU A 374 7.40 7.06 13.51
CA LEU A 374 8.75 7.46 13.88
C LEU A 374 8.77 8.63 14.86
N VAL A 375 7.88 9.61 14.66
CA VAL A 375 7.72 10.78 15.52
C VAL A 375 7.24 10.35 16.89
N LEU A 376 6.17 9.55 16.98
CA LEU A 376 5.68 9.03 18.27
C LEU A 376 6.79 8.28 19.02
N TYR A 377 7.53 7.46 18.29
CA TYR A 377 8.62 6.65 18.81
C TYR A 377 9.83 7.50 19.29
N ILE A 378 10.32 8.46 18.50
CA ILE A 378 11.43 9.36 18.88
C ILE A 378 11.04 10.30 20.01
N LEU A 379 9.83 10.87 19.94
CA LEU A 379 9.34 11.79 20.96
C LEU A 379 9.19 11.09 22.30
N ARG A 380 8.80 9.81 22.32
CA ARG A 380 8.73 9.07 23.56
C ARG A 380 10.09 9.00 24.24
N ASP A 381 11.16 8.64 23.53
CA ASP A 381 12.51 8.61 24.11
C ASP A 381 12.92 9.99 24.70
N LYS A 382 12.71 11.07 23.95
CA LYS A 382 13.06 12.43 24.41
C LYS A 382 12.19 12.94 25.56
N ILE A 383 10.88 12.76 25.47
CA ILE A 383 9.93 13.22 26.49
C ILE A 383 10.11 12.43 27.78
N PHE A 384 10.34 11.12 27.71
CA PHE A 384 10.62 10.33 28.92
C PHE A 384 11.90 10.80 29.61
N ARG A 385 12.94 11.18 28.86
CA ARG A 385 14.17 11.78 29.42
C ARG A 385 13.89 13.11 30.12
N ASP A 386 13.11 14.00 29.49
CA ASP A 386 12.93 15.37 29.99
C ASP A 386 11.85 15.53 31.08
N ILE A 387 10.78 14.74 31.06
CA ILE A 387 9.64 14.88 32.00
C ILE A 387 9.82 14.01 33.25
N THR A 388 10.54 12.89 33.14
CA THR A 388 10.55 11.84 34.17
C THR A 388 11.80 11.85 35.05
N ASP A 389 12.48 12.98 35.15
CA ASP A 389 13.72 13.16 35.92
C ASP A 389 13.52 13.02 37.45
N GLN A 390 12.28 12.80 37.93
CA GLN A 390 11.99 12.63 39.36
C GLN A 390 11.21 11.37 39.75
N VAL A 391 10.66 10.57 38.82
CA VAL A 391 9.75 9.45 39.18
C VAL A 391 10.10 8.10 38.55
N VAL A 392 10.85 8.03 37.45
CA VAL A 392 11.16 6.75 36.75
C VAL A 392 12.65 6.66 36.42
N GLN A 393 13.53 6.94 37.39
CA GLN A 393 14.98 6.88 37.22
C GLN A 393 15.57 5.46 37.28
N ALA A 394 14.79 4.41 36.97
CA ALA A 394 15.24 3.01 37.10
C ALA A 394 14.85 2.06 35.95
N GLY A 395 14.16 2.52 34.90
CA GLY A 395 13.71 1.67 33.78
C GLY A 395 14.62 1.71 32.55
N CYS A 396 14.86 0.57 31.91
CA CYS A 396 15.58 0.54 30.63
C CYS A 396 14.66 0.99 29.47
N PRO A 397 15.00 2.04 28.70
CA PRO A 397 14.17 2.55 27.59
C PRO A 397 13.81 1.51 26.51
N LEU A 398 14.62 0.45 26.37
CA LEU A 398 14.34 -0.62 25.40
C LEU A 398 13.05 -1.37 25.70
N ILE A 399 12.72 -1.56 26.99
CA ILE A 399 11.50 -2.26 27.43
C ILE A 399 10.28 -1.38 27.15
N ASP A 400 10.39 -0.08 27.41
CA ASP A 400 9.33 0.89 27.15
C ASP A 400 8.99 0.95 25.66
N VAL A 401 10.03 1.00 24.82
CA VAL A 401 9.90 1.00 23.37
C VAL A 401 9.30 -0.32 22.87
N GLY A 402 9.77 -1.47 23.39
CA GLY A 402 9.27 -2.79 23.02
C GLY A 402 7.77 -2.96 23.31
N SER A 403 7.33 -2.56 24.51
CA SER A 403 5.92 -2.59 24.89
C SER A 403 5.06 -1.68 24.01
N GLN A 404 5.61 -0.57 23.49
CA GLN A 404 4.91 0.28 22.52
C GLN A 404 4.57 -0.45 21.23
N PHE A 405 5.57 -1.09 20.62
CA PHE A 405 5.39 -1.79 19.35
C PHE A 405 4.41 -2.95 19.51
N PHE A 406 4.47 -3.63 20.65
CA PHE A 406 3.47 -4.62 21.02
C PHE A 406 2.06 -4.03 21.05
N PHE A 407 1.81 -2.93 21.76
CA PHE A 407 0.47 -2.34 21.82
C PHE A 407 0.01 -1.77 20.47
N ILE A 408 0.92 -1.20 19.67
CA ILE A 408 0.60 -0.75 18.31
C ILE A 408 0.10 -1.91 17.46
N LEU A 409 0.76 -3.07 17.50
CA LEU A 409 0.36 -4.28 16.79
C LEU A 409 -0.88 -4.95 17.39
N LEU A 410 -1.04 -4.92 18.71
CA LEU A 410 -2.24 -5.45 19.38
C LEU A 410 -3.48 -4.62 19.03
N MET A 411 -3.38 -3.29 19.00
CA MET A 411 -4.45 -2.40 18.55
C MET A 411 -4.76 -2.61 17.06
N ASP A 412 -3.73 -2.94 16.28
CA ASP A 412 -3.87 -3.37 14.89
C ASP A 412 -4.64 -4.68 14.74
N LEU A 413 -4.33 -5.67 15.57
CA LEU A 413 -5.04 -6.95 15.55
C LEU A 413 -6.51 -6.80 15.98
N THR A 414 -6.78 -5.88 16.90
CA THR A 414 -8.10 -5.72 17.53
C THR A 414 -8.91 -4.59 16.90
N LEU A 415 -8.54 -3.34 17.16
CA LEU A 415 -9.31 -2.16 16.78
C LEU A 415 -9.38 -1.94 15.27
N GLN A 416 -8.30 -2.16 14.53
CA GLN A 416 -8.27 -1.96 13.07
C GLN A 416 -9.21 -2.95 12.36
N ASN A 417 -9.04 -4.25 12.63
CA ASN A 417 -9.93 -5.30 12.12
C ASN A 417 -11.41 -5.06 12.47
N ILE A 418 -11.69 -4.61 13.71
CA ILE A 418 -13.06 -4.25 14.12
C ILE A 418 -13.55 -3.03 13.35
N TRP A 419 -12.74 -1.97 13.25
CA TRP A 419 -13.09 -0.73 12.59
C TRP A 419 -13.40 -0.93 11.11
N GLU A 420 -12.63 -1.73 10.40
CA GLU A 420 -12.88 -2.05 8.99
C GLU A 420 -14.22 -2.75 8.77
N ILE A 421 -14.53 -3.74 9.61
CA ILE A 421 -15.81 -4.45 9.54
C ILE A 421 -16.95 -3.49 9.88
N VAL A 422 -16.81 -2.70 10.95
CA VAL A 422 -17.84 -1.74 11.39
C VAL A 422 -18.06 -0.67 10.33
N TYR A 423 -17.01 -0.08 9.79
CA TYR A 423 -17.05 0.92 8.72
C TYR A 423 -17.74 0.34 7.48
N SER A 424 -17.32 -0.84 7.04
CA SER A 424 -17.85 -1.47 5.82
C SER A 424 -19.32 -1.86 5.97
N VAL A 425 -19.71 -2.46 7.11
CA VAL A 425 -21.10 -2.83 7.40
C VAL A 425 -21.96 -1.58 7.61
N GLY A 426 -21.44 -0.57 8.30
CA GLY A 426 -22.09 0.71 8.53
C GLY A 426 -22.45 1.40 7.22
N MET A 427 -21.47 1.54 6.31
CA MET A 427 -21.69 2.10 4.98
C MET A 427 -22.69 1.29 4.16
N ALA A 428 -22.58 -0.05 4.17
CA ALA A 428 -23.54 -0.90 3.48
C ALA A 428 -24.97 -0.81 4.07
N ARG A 429 -25.13 -0.54 5.37
CA ARG A 429 -26.44 -0.36 6.00
C ARG A 429 -27.03 1.01 5.71
N ILE A 430 -26.22 2.07 5.82
CA ILE A 430 -26.62 3.44 5.44
C ILE A 430 -27.01 3.48 3.96
N GLY A 431 -26.22 2.85 3.10
CA GLY A 431 -26.48 2.71 1.67
C GLY A 431 -27.82 2.04 1.37
N ARG A 432 -28.19 0.97 2.10
CA ARG A 432 -29.52 0.34 1.98
C ARG A 432 -30.65 1.25 2.43
N CYS A 433 -30.46 2.05 3.48
CA CYS A 433 -31.47 3.01 3.93
C CYS A 433 -31.68 4.15 2.93
N ILE A 434 -30.60 4.63 2.30
CA ILE A 434 -30.65 5.70 1.28
C ILE A 434 -31.16 5.16 -0.06
N GLY A 435 -30.74 3.95 -0.46
CA GLY A 435 -31.19 3.28 -1.68
C GLY A 435 -32.69 3.05 -1.71
N LYS A 436 -33.32 2.73 -0.57
CA LYS A 436 -34.79 2.67 -0.43
C LYS A 436 -35.51 3.99 -0.76
N ARG A 437 -34.78 5.12 -0.77
CA ARG A 437 -35.30 6.47 -1.03
C ARG A 437 -34.88 7.05 -2.39
N GLY A 438 -34.07 6.34 -3.19
CA GLY A 438 -33.50 6.87 -4.44
C GLY A 438 -33.56 5.88 -5.61
N LYS A 439 -33.24 6.36 -6.82
CA LYS A 439 -33.17 5.55 -8.06
C LYS A 439 -31.82 4.85 -8.29
N LYS A 440 -30.80 5.10 -7.46
CA LYS A 440 -29.46 4.50 -7.63
C LYS A 440 -29.40 3.08 -7.07
N SER A 441 -28.73 2.16 -7.77
CA SER A 441 -28.48 0.79 -7.31
C SER A 441 -27.84 0.77 -5.91
N THR A 442 -28.24 -0.21 -5.10
CA THR A 442 -27.73 -0.42 -3.74
C THR A 442 -26.24 -0.77 -3.71
N ASP A 443 -25.68 -1.28 -4.81
CA ASP A 443 -24.26 -1.60 -4.93
C ASP A 443 -23.37 -0.34 -5.00
N SER A 444 -23.90 0.79 -5.49
CA SER A 444 -23.16 2.05 -5.60
C SER A 444 -22.83 2.69 -4.24
N TYR A 445 -23.53 2.31 -3.17
CA TYR A 445 -23.29 2.84 -1.83
C TYR A 445 -22.37 1.95 -0.99
N LYS A 446 -21.95 0.79 -1.51
CA LYS A 446 -21.01 -0.09 -0.82
C LYS A 446 -19.59 0.46 -0.91
N PRO A 447 -18.73 0.20 0.09
CA PRO A 447 -17.33 0.58 0.02
C PRO A 447 -16.64 -0.13 -1.15
N GLU A 448 -15.73 0.58 -1.80
CA GLU A 448 -14.84 0.04 -2.83
C GLU A 448 -13.65 -0.65 -2.16
N PHE A 449 -13.15 -1.73 -2.74
CA PHE A 449 -11.95 -2.44 -2.29
C PHE A 449 -10.77 -1.96 -3.16
N ASP A 450 -10.06 -0.92 -2.71
CA ASP A 450 -8.93 -0.36 -3.45
C ASP A 450 -7.64 -1.11 -3.10
N LEU A 451 -7.10 -1.85 -4.07
CA LEU A 451 -5.89 -2.64 -3.90
C LEU A 451 -4.71 -1.82 -3.35
N ALA A 452 -4.55 -0.57 -3.77
CA ALA A 452 -3.38 0.22 -3.38
C ALA A 452 -3.40 0.57 -1.87
N GLU A 453 -4.58 0.83 -1.32
CA GLU A 453 -4.77 1.13 0.10
C GLU A 453 -4.58 -0.13 0.95
N GLU A 454 -5.15 -1.25 0.53
CA GLU A 454 -5.01 -2.55 1.22
C GLU A 454 -3.54 -3.03 1.20
N TYR A 455 -2.80 -2.84 0.09
CA TYR A 455 -1.34 -3.09 0.06
C TYR A 455 -0.56 -2.15 1.00
N LEU A 456 -0.96 -0.88 1.08
CA LEU A 456 -0.29 0.11 1.94
C LEU A 456 -0.42 -0.26 3.42
N GLU A 457 -1.56 -0.81 3.82
CA GLU A 457 -1.80 -1.32 5.16
C GLU A 457 -0.85 -2.47 5.51
N LEU A 458 -0.72 -3.47 4.61
CA LEU A 458 0.23 -4.56 4.77
C LEU A 458 1.69 -4.06 4.87
N LEU A 459 2.06 -3.11 4.02
CA LEU A 459 3.40 -2.49 4.02
C LEU A 459 3.70 -1.76 5.32
N TYR A 460 2.73 -1.00 5.84
CA TYR A 460 2.85 -0.29 7.11
C TYR A 460 2.99 -1.26 8.29
N ARG A 461 2.23 -2.35 8.29
CA ARG A 461 2.35 -3.41 9.30
C ARG A 461 3.72 -4.07 9.24
N GLN A 462 4.23 -4.36 8.05
CA GLN A 462 5.56 -4.94 7.85
C GLN A 462 6.68 -3.98 8.34
N PHE A 463 6.52 -2.68 8.14
CA PHE A 463 7.43 -1.66 8.67
C PHE A 463 7.53 -1.70 10.20
N ILE A 464 6.39 -1.80 10.90
CA ILE A 464 6.36 -1.93 12.36
C ILE A 464 7.06 -3.23 12.80
N VAL A 465 6.83 -4.33 12.09
CA VAL A 465 7.49 -5.61 12.37
C VAL A 465 9.02 -5.50 12.22
N TYR A 466 9.51 -4.85 11.16
CA TYR A 466 10.95 -4.67 10.94
C TYR A 466 11.63 -3.77 11.97
N LEU A 467 10.95 -2.71 12.43
CA LEU A 467 11.44 -1.89 13.53
C LEU A 467 11.44 -2.65 14.86
N GLY A 468 10.40 -3.44 15.12
CA GLY A 468 10.17 -4.05 16.42
C GLY A 468 10.92 -5.36 16.67
N ILE A 469 11.25 -6.16 15.64
CA ILE A 469 11.89 -7.48 15.81
C ILE A 469 13.18 -7.46 16.67
N PRO A 470 14.14 -6.54 16.44
CA PRO A 470 15.37 -6.48 17.23
C PRO A 470 15.12 -6.02 18.67
N ILE A 471 13.98 -5.40 18.95
CA ILE A 471 13.68 -4.78 20.25
C ILE A 471 12.82 -5.71 21.09
N TYR A 472 11.79 -6.33 20.49
CA TYR A 472 10.79 -7.09 21.19
C TYR A 472 10.39 -8.36 20.42
N PRO A 473 10.81 -9.55 20.87
CA PRO A 473 10.56 -10.83 20.20
C PRO A 473 9.09 -11.11 19.84
N LEU A 474 8.15 -10.74 20.72
CA LEU A 474 6.73 -10.99 20.51
C LEU A 474 6.14 -10.20 19.33
N VAL A 475 6.82 -9.15 18.84
CA VAL A 475 6.45 -8.47 17.60
C VAL A 475 6.33 -9.45 16.43
N ALA A 476 7.23 -10.45 16.35
CA ALA A 476 7.17 -11.45 15.28
C ALA A 476 5.93 -12.35 15.39
N VAL A 477 5.54 -12.74 16.62
CA VAL A 477 4.33 -13.53 16.89
C VAL A 477 3.09 -12.76 16.45
N PHE A 478 2.96 -11.51 16.91
CA PHE A 478 1.83 -10.65 16.55
C PHE A 478 1.83 -10.31 15.07
N GLY A 479 2.99 -10.17 14.43
CA GLY A 479 3.09 -9.98 12.98
C GLY A 479 2.49 -11.15 12.17
N VAL A 480 2.64 -12.39 12.63
CA VAL A 480 1.98 -13.56 12.02
C VAL A 480 0.48 -13.55 12.30
N LEU A 481 0.07 -13.31 13.55
CA LEU A 481 -1.35 -13.29 13.94
C LEU A 481 -2.14 -12.20 13.22
N CYS A 482 -1.55 -11.00 13.08
CA CYS A 482 -2.16 -9.89 12.34
C CYS A 482 -2.38 -10.26 10.89
N ASN A 483 -1.35 -10.73 10.18
CA ASN A 483 -1.47 -11.13 8.77
C ASN A 483 -2.46 -12.29 8.56
N LEU A 484 -2.57 -13.19 9.55
CA LEU A 484 -3.55 -14.27 9.51
C LEU A 484 -4.98 -13.74 9.66
N ALA A 485 -5.21 -12.84 10.62
CA ALA A 485 -6.50 -12.20 10.82
C ALA A 485 -6.91 -11.39 9.57
N GLU A 486 -5.99 -10.58 9.06
CA GLU A 486 -6.13 -9.77 7.84
C GLU A 486 -6.64 -10.61 6.66
N PHE A 487 -5.99 -11.75 6.40
CA PHE A 487 -6.36 -12.65 5.32
C PHE A 487 -7.84 -13.05 5.37
N TYR A 488 -8.37 -13.34 6.57
CA TYR A 488 -9.76 -13.74 6.74
C TYR A 488 -10.72 -12.55 6.75
N VAL A 489 -10.33 -11.43 7.37
CA VAL A 489 -11.13 -10.19 7.42
C VAL A 489 -11.33 -9.63 6.02
N ASP A 490 -10.26 -9.49 5.23
CA ASP A 490 -10.34 -9.00 3.86
C ASP A 490 -11.10 -9.94 2.95
N LYS A 491 -10.90 -11.24 3.10
CA LYS A 491 -11.68 -12.24 2.37
C LYS A 491 -13.16 -12.09 2.68
N PHE A 492 -13.53 -11.84 3.94
CA PHE A 492 -14.90 -11.58 4.32
C PHE A 492 -15.44 -10.26 3.76
N ARG A 493 -14.67 -9.16 3.87
CA ARG A 493 -15.02 -7.84 3.33
C ARG A 493 -15.27 -7.91 1.82
N LEU A 494 -14.35 -8.50 1.07
CA LEU A 494 -14.45 -8.68 -0.38
C LEU A 494 -15.67 -9.51 -0.80
N LEU A 495 -15.94 -10.63 -0.11
CA LEU A 495 -16.99 -11.57 -0.52
C LEU A 495 -18.40 -11.14 -0.10
N LYS A 496 -18.54 -10.39 1.00
CA LYS A 496 -19.85 -10.13 1.62
C LYS A 496 -20.24 -8.66 1.73
N ILE A 497 -19.29 -7.73 1.79
CA ILE A 497 -19.60 -6.33 2.14
C ILE A 497 -19.28 -5.36 1.01
N CYS A 498 -18.09 -5.45 0.43
CA CYS A 498 -17.62 -4.52 -0.58
C CYS A 498 -18.44 -4.61 -1.88
N ARG A 499 -18.42 -3.51 -2.63
CA ARG A 499 -18.85 -3.52 -4.03
C ARG A 499 -17.99 -4.54 -4.78
N ARG A 500 -18.55 -5.22 -5.80
CA ARG A 500 -17.76 -6.12 -6.64
C ARG A 500 -16.61 -5.29 -7.25
N PRO A 501 -15.34 -5.60 -6.94
CA PRO A 501 -14.25 -4.88 -7.55
C PRO A 501 -14.17 -5.27 -9.02
N HIS A 502 -13.73 -4.32 -9.83
CA HIS A 502 -13.51 -4.56 -11.24
C HIS A 502 -12.27 -5.45 -11.44
N ARG A 503 -12.27 -6.23 -12.53
CA ARG A 503 -11.17 -7.15 -12.83
C ARG A 503 -9.93 -6.35 -13.23
N VAL A 504 -8.89 -6.42 -12.40
CA VAL A 504 -7.57 -5.85 -12.70
C VAL A 504 -6.68 -6.92 -13.30
N GLN A 505 -6.02 -6.60 -14.42
CA GLN A 505 -5.17 -7.56 -15.16
C GLN A 505 -3.67 -7.45 -14.83
N GLY A 506 -3.22 -6.33 -14.24
CA GLY A 506 -1.82 -6.09 -13.91
C GLY A 506 -1.41 -6.46 -12.47
N SER A 507 -0.12 -6.77 -12.30
CA SER A 507 0.51 -6.85 -10.99
C SER A 507 0.91 -5.48 -10.45
N MET A 508 1.04 -5.36 -9.13
CA MET A 508 1.56 -4.16 -8.44
C MET A 508 2.99 -4.40 -7.94
N LYS A 509 3.76 -5.28 -8.60
CA LYS A 509 5.07 -5.73 -8.08
C LYS A 509 6.08 -4.60 -7.96
N ARG A 510 6.11 -3.63 -8.88
CA ARG A 510 7.00 -2.45 -8.82
C ARG A 510 6.71 -1.56 -7.62
N PHE A 511 5.43 -1.23 -7.44
CA PHE A 511 4.95 -0.51 -6.26
C PHE A 511 5.42 -1.21 -4.99
N LEU A 512 5.19 -2.51 -4.91
CA LEU A 512 5.50 -3.28 -3.72
C LEU A 512 7.01 -3.40 -3.46
N SER A 513 7.82 -3.74 -4.46
CA SER A 513 9.29 -3.81 -4.34
C SER A 513 9.89 -2.48 -3.89
N PHE A 514 9.40 -1.36 -4.44
CA PHE A 514 9.86 -0.02 -4.08
C PHE A 514 9.58 0.30 -2.62
N TYR A 515 8.34 0.13 -2.15
CA TYR A 515 7.98 0.44 -0.77
C TYR A 515 8.59 -0.55 0.23
N LEU A 516 8.72 -1.84 -0.11
CA LEU A 516 9.42 -2.84 0.72
C LEU A 516 10.90 -2.46 0.93
N LEU A 517 11.58 -1.99 -0.13
CA LEU A 517 12.95 -1.50 -0.01
C LEU A 517 13.02 -0.26 0.90
N ILE A 518 12.10 0.70 0.74
CA ILE A 518 12.08 1.91 1.57
C ILE A 518 11.86 1.55 3.04
N ILE A 519 10.88 0.70 3.38
CA ILE A 519 10.65 0.35 4.78
C ILE A 519 11.85 -0.40 5.38
N ALA A 520 12.55 -1.23 4.60
CA ALA A 520 13.76 -1.90 5.06
C ALA A 520 14.86 -0.88 5.39
N VAL A 521 15.15 0.05 4.47
CA VAL A 521 16.13 1.13 4.69
C VAL A 521 15.76 1.99 5.90
N VAL A 522 14.52 2.47 5.96
CA VAL A 522 14.05 3.33 7.06
C VAL A 522 14.13 2.58 8.38
N SER A 523 13.78 1.28 8.43
CA SER A 523 13.84 0.50 9.68
C SER A 523 15.26 0.36 10.24
N VAL A 524 16.27 0.28 9.37
CA VAL A 524 17.68 0.18 9.77
C VAL A 524 18.24 1.52 10.21
N VAL A 525 17.96 2.59 9.46
CA VAL A 525 18.60 3.90 9.64
C VAL A 525 17.97 4.72 10.76
N SER A 526 16.71 4.42 11.14
CA SER A 526 15.97 5.17 12.17
C SER A 526 16.72 5.21 13.50
N TYR A 527 17.15 6.38 13.96
CA TYR A 527 17.82 6.56 15.26
C TYR A 527 16.78 6.86 16.36
N PRO A 528 16.95 6.41 17.63
CA PRO A 528 18.11 5.70 18.19
C PRO A 528 18.05 4.16 18.24
N TYR A 529 16.87 3.54 18.08
CA TYR A 529 16.66 2.08 18.20
C TYR A 529 16.20 1.43 16.90
N GLY A 530 16.50 2.00 15.73
CA GLY A 530 16.38 1.26 14.46
C GLY A 530 17.28 0.03 14.48
N SER A 531 16.93 -0.96 13.66
CA SER A 531 17.54 -2.30 13.73
C SER A 531 19.06 -2.28 13.56
N GLY A 532 19.58 -1.37 12.72
CA GLY A 532 21.02 -1.16 12.55
C GLY A 532 21.69 -0.54 13.77
N TRP A 533 21.05 0.47 14.39
CA TRP A 533 21.58 1.12 15.59
C TRP A 533 21.60 0.20 16.80
N VAL A 534 20.54 -0.59 16.98
CA VAL A 534 20.45 -1.60 18.04
C VAL A 534 21.62 -2.59 17.89
N LEU A 535 21.84 -3.14 16.69
CA LEU A 535 22.95 -4.04 16.41
C LEU A 535 24.33 -3.42 16.68
N VAL A 536 24.56 -2.18 16.25
CA VAL A 536 25.84 -1.49 16.47
C VAL A 536 26.07 -1.24 17.96
N GLN A 537 25.05 -0.82 18.70
CA GLN A 537 25.16 -0.55 20.14
C GLN A 537 25.40 -1.85 20.93
N PHE A 538 24.78 -2.96 20.55
CA PHE A 538 25.04 -4.29 21.14
C PHE A 538 26.39 -4.90 20.76
N GLY A 539 26.89 -4.63 19.55
CA GLY A 539 28.14 -5.19 19.05
C GLY A 539 29.41 -4.49 19.53
N PHE A 540 29.33 -3.17 19.81
CA PHE A 540 30.50 -2.37 20.19
C PHE A 540 30.50 -1.90 21.65
N ASP A 541 29.50 -2.30 22.44
CA ASP A 541 29.30 -1.89 23.85
C ASP A 541 29.47 -0.37 24.05
N ARG A 542 28.97 0.42 23.09
CA ARG A 542 29.07 1.89 23.07
C ARG A 542 27.77 2.50 22.56
N GLY A 543 27.38 3.64 23.13
CA GLY A 543 26.22 4.42 22.70
C GLY A 543 25.21 4.68 23.82
N ASP A 544 24.12 5.35 23.47
CA ASP A 544 23.10 5.79 24.42
C ASP A 544 22.45 4.60 25.14
N LEU A 545 22.26 3.44 24.49
CA LEU A 545 21.69 2.27 25.14
C LEU A 545 22.61 1.70 26.23
N ASN A 546 23.94 1.71 26.05
CA ASN A 546 24.87 1.28 27.11
C ASN A 546 24.88 2.26 28.29
N ALA A 547 24.83 3.57 28.01
CA ALA A 547 24.78 4.58 29.06
C ALA A 547 23.47 4.53 29.89
N ASN A 548 22.33 4.26 29.24
CA ASN A 548 21.02 4.28 29.89
C ASN A 548 20.57 2.90 30.41
N CYS A 549 21.13 1.80 29.88
CA CYS A 549 20.85 0.44 30.33
C CYS A 549 22.16 -0.35 30.59
N PRO A 550 23.06 0.09 31.49
CA PRO A 550 24.34 -0.58 31.72
C PRO A 550 24.18 -2.03 32.20
N GLN A 551 23.02 -2.35 32.77
CA GLN A 551 22.65 -3.70 33.24
C GLN A 551 22.45 -4.71 32.10
N LEU A 552 22.07 -4.28 30.89
CA LEU A 552 22.01 -5.14 29.69
C LEU A 552 23.39 -5.57 29.19
N PHE A 553 24.44 -4.86 29.62
CA PHE A 553 25.82 -5.04 29.17
C PHE A 553 26.75 -5.54 30.29
N SER A 554 26.22 -5.75 31.50
CA SER A 554 26.98 -6.26 32.64
C SER A 554 26.41 -7.63 33.05
N ASN A 555 27.30 -8.61 33.27
CA ASN A 555 26.93 -9.97 33.70
C ASN A 555 26.29 -10.06 35.11
N ASN A 556 26.03 -8.92 35.78
CA ASN A 556 25.43 -8.87 37.11
C ASN A 556 23.95 -8.46 37.02
N ALA A 557 23.08 -9.46 36.88
CA ALA A 557 21.62 -9.27 36.88
C ALA A 557 21.02 -8.95 38.28
N THR A 558 21.83 -8.98 39.34
CA THR A 558 21.42 -8.71 40.73
C THR A 558 21.01 -7.25 41.00
N LEU A 559 21.33 -6.32 40.09
CA LEU A 559 21.04 -4.88 40.25
C LEU A 559 19.63 -4.47 39.82
N LEU A 560 18.87 -5.35 39.15
CA LEU A 560 17.45 -5.14 38.81
C LEU A 560 16.52 -5.26 40.03
N LEU A 561 16.95 -5.98 41.05
CA LEU A 561 16.17 -6.29 42.27
C LEU A 561 16.40 -5.26 43.40
N GLY A 562 17.24 -4.24 43.17
CA GLY A 562 17.73 -3.33 44.21
C GLY A 562 16.78 -2.21 44.64
N THR A 563 15.68 -1.98 43.94
CA THR A 563 14.69 -0.99 44.37
C THR A 563 13.29 -1.58 44.28
N ASN A 564 12.70 -1.78 45.46
CA ASN A 564 11.27 -1.96 45.71
C ASN A 564 10.43 -0.78 45.15
N GLN A 565 10.47 -0.51 43.85
CA GLN A 565 9.69 0.51 43.16
C GLN A 565 8.73 -0.04 42.09
N PHE A 566 8.76 -1.35 41.84
CA PHE A 566 7.56 -2.09 41.38
C PHE A 566 6.59 -2.38 42.54
N GLY A 567 6.79 -1.73 43.69
CA GLY A 567 5.86 -1.72 44.82
C GLY A 567 4.70 -0.77 44.54
N GLY A 568 3.73 -1.25 43.77
CA GLY A 568 2.49 -0.52 43.46
C GLY A 568 1.90 -0.91 42.12
N TRP A 569 1.70 -2.21 41.90
CA TRP A 569 0.88 -2.75 40.81
C TRP A 569 -0.59 -2.42 41.02
#